data_AF-A0A7S3AGP1-F1
#
_entry.id   AF-A0A7S3AGP1-F1
#
_cell.length_a   1.000
_cell.length_b   1.000
_cell.length_c   1.000
_cell.angle_alpha   90.00
_cell.angle_beta   90.00
_cell.angle_gamma   90.00
#
_symmetry.space_group_name_H-M   'P 1'
#
loop_
_entity.id
_entity.type
_entity.pdbx_description
1 polymer ?
#
loop_
_entity_poly.entity_id
_entity_poly.type
_entity_poly.pdbx_seq_one_letter_code
_entity_poly.pdbx_strand_id
1 'polypeptide(L)'
;MLLLIISLGAASGLLVPHCGTGSCGGASRYRSIRASTAAFEPESATCTLISKVKTAPDEVTFASTMAVVEAEYVVTEVSFSVGPVKSAAGSNMGSAKVFSLGKMHDLSEAETLGLFGEIYRDVVATPSGDDHPNIRAFMAEGWSGVDFPDGIALAPAE
;
A
#
# COMPACT_ATOMS: atom_id res chain seq x y z
N MET A 1 -59.14 -5.37 -25.32
CA MET A 1 -58.52 -5.43 -26.66
C MET A 1 -57.34 -6.37 -26.55
N LEU A 2 -57.43 -7.48 -27.27
CA LEU A 2 -56.40 -8.46 -27.64
C LEU A 2 -55.63 -9.26 -26.57
N LEU A 3 -55.83 -10.58 -26.65
CA LEU A 3 -54.97 -11.66 -26.19
C LEU A 3 -53.55 -11.58 -26.76
N LEU A 4 -52.55 -12.07 -26.01
CA LEU A 4 -51.58 -13.07 -26.52
C LEU A 4 -50.97 -13.83 -25.29
N ILE A 5 -51.37 -15.07 -24.91
CA ILE A 5 -50.86 -16.41 -25.33
C ILE A 5 -49.31 -16.48 -25.48
N ILE A 6 -48.50 -17.45 -24.99
CA ILE A 6 -48.63 -18.76 -24.32
C ILE A 6 -47.26 -19.16 -23.69
N SER A 7 -47.27 -20.05 -22.67
CA SER A 7 -46.41 -21.26 -22.52
C SER A 7 -44.89 -21.10 -22.27
N LEU A 8 -44.16 -21.98 -21.57
CA LEU A 8 -44.40 -23.24 -20.86
C LEU A 8 -43.09 -23.52 -20.09
N GLY A 9 -43.12 -24.29 -19.00
CA GLY A 9 -41.90 -24.94 -18.49
C GLY A 9 -41.83 -25.14 -16.99
N ALA A 10 -42.65 -26.04 -16.46
CA ALA A 10 -42.48 -26.62 -15.14
C ALA A 10 -41.46 -27.77 -15.19
N ALA A 11 -40.67 -27.93 -14.12
CA ALA A 11 -40.30 -29.25 -13.60
C ALA A 11 -39.81 -29.12 -12.16
N SER A 12 -40.71 -29.50 -11.24
CA SER A 12 -40.40 -29.80 -9.84
C SER A 12 -39.68 -31.15 -9.72
N GLY A 13 -38.86 -31.30 -8.68
CA GLY A 13 -38.88 -32.53 -7.89
C GLY A 13 -37.55 -33.21 -7.62
N LEU A 14 -37.14 -33.14 -6.34
CA LEU A 14 -36.63 -34.22 -5.48
C LEU A 14 -35.58 -35.20 -6.02
N LEU A 15 -34.43 -35.34 -5.32
CA LEU A 15 -34.19 -36.42 -4.34
C LEU A 15 -32.75 -36.34 -3.80
N VAL A 16 -32.60 -36.47 -2.48
CA VAL A 16 -31.34 -36.79 -1.79
C VAL A 16 -31.13 -38.31 -1.82
N PRO A 17 -29.87 -38.79 -1.84
CA PRO A 17 -29.55 -40.03 -1.14
C PRO A 17 -28.38 -39.89 -0.16
N HIS A 18 -28.45 -40.73 0.86
CA HIS A 18 -27.64 -40.83 2.06
C HIS A 18 -26.53 -41.91 1.91
N CYS A 19 -25.40 -41.66 2.60
CA CYS A 19 -24.39 -42.57 3.18
C CYS A 19 -23.68 -43.65 2.33
N GLY A 20 -22.35 -43.72 2.50
CA GLY A 20 -21.51 -44.86 2.15
C GLY A 20 -20.23 -44.89 2.99
N THR A 21 -20.23 -45.71 4.04
CA THR A 21 -19.06 -46.11 4.83
C THR A 21 -18.14 -47.02 4.01
N GLY A 22 -16.83 -46.73 3.98
CA GLY A 22 -15.82 -47.58 3.35
C GLY A 22 -14.48 -47.49 4.09
N SER A 23 -14.15 -48.55 4.81
CA SER A 23 -12.87 -48.80 5.49
C SER A 23 -11.78 -49.13 4.45
N CYS A 24 -10.62 -48.47 4.52
CA CYS A 24 -9.40 -48.94 3.87
C CYS A 24 -8.28 -49.02 4.91
N GLY A 25 -7.85 -50.26 5.17
CA GLY A 25 -6.77 -50.64 6.08
C GLY A 25 -5.41 -50.08 5.67
N GLY A 26 -4.52 -50.05 6.66
CA GLY A 26 -3.20 -49.45 6.58
C GLY A 26 -2.27 -50.07 5.54
N ALA A 27 -1.40 -49.21 5.02
CA ALA A 27 -0.06 -49.59 4.63
C ALA A 27 0.87 -48.47 5.06
N SER A 28 1.73 -48.79 6.02
CA SER A 28 2.94 -48.07 6.35
C SER A 28 3.70 -47.74 5.06
N ARG A 29 3.79 -46.45 4.73
CA ARG A 29 4.93 -45.88 4.05
C ARG A 29 5.27 -44.56 4.72
N TYR A 30 6.18 -44.64 5.67
CA TYR A 30 7.05 -43.52 6.02
C TYR A 30 7.65 -42.97 4.72
N ARG A 31 7.07 -41.89 4.19
CA ARG A 31 7.86 -40.87 3.50
C ARG A 31 7.89 -39.72 4.47
N SER A 32 9.04 -39.55 5.10
CA SER A 32 9.38 -38.40 5.93
C SER A 32 8.80 -37.15 5.27
N ILE A 33 7.82 -36.54 5.93
CA ILE A 33 7.36 -35.21 5.60
C ILE A 33 8.60 -34.36 5.86
N ARG A 34 9.33 -33.98 4.79
CA ARG A 34 10.13 -32.76 4.88
C ARG A 34 9.14 -31.74 5.39
N ALA A 35 9.40 -31.20 6.58
CA ALA A 35 8.71 -30.01 7.05
C ALA A 35 8.92 -28.98 5.95
N SER A 36 7.94 -28.89 5.07
CA SER A 36 7.80 -27.79 4.15
C SER A 36 7.51 -26.65 5.09
N THR A 37 8.55 -25.94 5.51
CA THR A 37 8.44 -24.51 5.71
C THR A 37 7.90 -24.03 4.37
N ALA A 38 6.57 -24.02 4.25
CA ALA A 38 5.90 -23.13 3.34
C ALA A 38 6.63 -21.80 3.57
N ALA A 39 7.37 -21.38 2.56
CA ALA A 39 7.89 -20.02 2.53
C ALA A 39 6.65 -19.18 2.71
N PHE A 40 6.46 -18.70 3.94
CA PHE A 40 5.54 -17.63 4.21
C PHE A 40 6.14 -16.50 3.40
N GLU A 41 5.58 -16.24 2.21
CA GLU A 41 5.96 -15.09 1.41
C GLU A 41 5.97 -13.90 2.38
N PRO A 42 7.10 -13.22 2.56
CA PRO A 42 7.16 -12.12 3.51
C PRO A 42 6.08 -11.13 3.11
N GLU A 43 5.17 -10.83 4.04
CA GLU A 43 4.20 -9.76 3.86
C GLU A 43 4.97 -8.49 3.48
N SER A 44 4.59 -7.83 2.38
CA SER A 44 5.31 -6.65 1.90
C SER A 44 5.44 -5.62 3.03
N ALA A 45 6.68 -5.20 3.28
CA ALA A 45 7.01 -4.20 4.27
C ALA A 45 6.29 -2.88 3.96
N THR A 46 6.06 -2.59 2.67
CA THR A 46 5.20 -1.49 2.22
C THR A 46 3.76 -1.65 2.69
N CYS A 47 3.12 -2.80 2.48
CA CYS A 47 1.74 -3.03 2.95
C CYS A 47 1.64 -2.86 4.47
N THR A 48 2.64 -3.33 5.21
CA THR A 48 2.73 -3.17 6.67
C THR A 48 2.86 -1.69 7.05
N LEU A 49 3.74 -0.93 6.39
CA LEU A 49 3.92 0.50 6.62
C LEU A 49 2.66 1.31 6.29
N ILE A 50 2.00 1.02 5.18
CA ILE A 50 0.75 1.70 4.77
C ILE A 50 -0.35 1.40 5.78
N SER A 51 -0.46 0.15 6.24
CA SER A 51 -1.43 -0.19 7.28
C SER A 51 -1.12 0.58 8.57
N LYS A 52 0.16 0.66 8.94
CA LYS A 52 0.61 1.36 10.14
C LYS A 52 0.33 2.86 10.09
N VAL A 53 0.58 3.54 8.96
CA VAL A 53 0.32 4.98 8.85
C VAL A 53 -1.17 5.30 8.92
N LYS A 54 -2.03 4.35 8.53
CA LYS A 54 -3.50 4.47 8.62
C LYS A 54 -4.04 4.24 10.03
N THR A 55 -3.44 3.32 10.79
CA THR A 55 -3.98 2.92 12.10
C THR A 55 -3.25 3.54 13.29
N ALA A 56 -1.96 3.81 13.15
CA ALA A 56 -1.08 4.32 14.21
C ALA A 56 0.01 5.25 13.63
N PRO A 57 -0.37 6.39 13.02
CA PRO A 57 0.57 7.32 12.37
C PRO A 57 1.66 7.85 13.32
N ASP A 58 1.36 8.00 14.62
CA ASP A 58 2.32 8.47 15.62
C ASP A 58 3.48 7.49 15.87
N GLU A 59 3.28 6.21 15.53
CA GLU A 59 4.31 5.17 15.65
C GLU A 59 5.15 5.01 14.38
N VAL A 60 4.81 5.72 13.29
CA VAL A 60 5.63 5.76 12.08
C VAL A 60 6.81 6.71 12.32
N THR A 61 8.00 6.24 11.98
CA THR A 61 9.23 7.05 12.00
C THR A 61 9.72 7.25 10.58
N PHE A 62 10.37 8.39 10.33
CA PHE A 62 10.92 8.67 9.00
C PHE A 62 11.93 7.59 8.57
N ALA A 63 12.75 7.12 9.51
CA ALA A 63 13.69 6.04 9.28
C ALA A 63 13.00 4.73 8.84
N SER A 64 11.84 4.38 9.42
CA SER A 64 11.10 3.19 9.01
C SER A 64 10.57 3.31 7.58
N THR A 65 10.08 4.49 7.19
CA THR A 65 9.67 4.78 5.81
C THR A 65 10.84 4.63 4.84
N MET A 66 12.01 5.19 5.17
CA MET A 66 13.20 5.07 4.32
C MET A 66 13.67 3.63 4.19
N ALA A 67 13.65 2.84 5.27
CA ALA A 67 14.04 1.44 5.24
C ALA A 67 13.13 0.59 4.33
N VAL A 68 11.82 0.84 4.33
CA VAL A 68 10.88 0.20 3.41
C VAL A 68 11.17 0.60 1.96
N VAL A 69 11.39 1.90 1.72
CA VAL A 69 11.73 2.40 0.38
C VAL A 69 13.01 1.74 -0.15
N GLU A 70 14.04 1.63 0.68
CA GLU A 70 15.33 1.03 0.29
C GLU A 70 15.25 -0.49 0.08
N ALA A 71 14.32 -1.17 0.76
CA ALA A 71 14.15 -2.61 0.65
C ALA A 71 13.31 -3.02 -0.57
N GLU A 72 12.29 -2.24 -0.94
CA GLU A 72 11.26 -2.67 -1.90
C GLU A 72 11.19 -1.81 -3.17
N TYR A 73 12.02 -0.76 -3.28
CA TYR A 73 11.98 0.15 -4.42
C TYR A 73 13.36 0.49 -4.96
N VAL A 74 13.42 0.69 -6.27
CA VAL A 74 14.51 1.38 -6.95
C VAL A 74 14.22 2.88 -6.93
N VAL A 75 15.19 3.66 -6.43
CA VAL A 75 15.08 5.11 -6.33
C VAL A 75 15.80 5.78 -7.49
N THR A 76 15.10 6.67 -8.19
CA THR A 76 15.67 7.54 -9.22
C THR A 76 15.65 8.99 -8.73
N GLU A 77 16.73 9.72 -9.00
CA GLU A 77 16.78 11.16 -8.75
C GLU A 77 15.89 11.88 -9.75
N VAL A 78 14.82 12.51 -9.26
CA VAL A 78 13.88 13.27 -10.08
C VAL A 78 13.72 14.68 -9.53
N SER A 79 13.44 15.63 -10.42
CA SER A 79 12.99 16.95 -9.99
C SER A 79 11.51 16.89 -9.59
N PHE A 80 11.11 17.70 -8.62
CA PHE A 80 9.72 17.83 -8.20
C PHE A 80 9.44 19.20 -7.61
N SER A 81 8.17 19.56 -7.50
CA SER A 81 7.74 20.73 -6.75
C SER A 81 6.55 20.43 -5.86
N VAL A 82 6.46 21.19 -4.76
CA VAL A 82 5.29 21.27 -3.89
C VAL A 82 4.92 22.74 -3.78
N GLY A 83 3.94 23.15 -4.58
CA GLY A 83 3.55 24.54 -4.70
C GLY A 83 4.71 25.44 -5.15
N PRO A 84 5.07 26.49 -4.40
CA PRO A 84 6.18 27.36 -4.75
C PRO A 84 7.56 26.71 -4.51
N VAL A 85 7.63 25.60 -3.78
CA VAL A 85 8.89 24.94 -3.40
C VAL A 85 9.34 24.03 -4.53
N LYS A 86 10.49 24.34 -5.13
CA LYS A 86 11.11 23.54 -6.19
C LYS A 86 12.30 22.77 -5.65
N SER A 87 12.37 21.49 -5.98
CA SER A 87 13.48 20.60 -5.64
C SER A 87 14.11 20.07 -6.94
N ALA A 88 15.39 20.34 -7.13
CA ALA A 88 16.15 19.77 -8.24
C ALA A 88 16.36 18.26 -8.04
N ALA A 89 16.67 17.54 -9.12
CA ALA A 89 17.07 16.14 -9.02
C ALA A 89 18.25 15.96 -8.05
N GLY A 90 18.17 14.95 -7.18
CA GLY A 90 19.15 14.69 -6.12
C GLY A 90 18.98 15.56 -4.87
N SER A 91 18.11 16.57 -4.89
CA SER A 91 17.79 17.42 -3.73
C SER A 91 16.52 16.95 -3.03
N ASN A 92 16.46 17.15 -1.71
CA ASN A 92 15.29 16.80 -0.89
C ASN A 92 14.79 15.36 -1.11
N MET A 93 15.72 14.42 -1.31
CA MET A 93 15.42 13.03 -1.69
C MET A 93 14.46 12.32 -0.73
N GLY A 94 14.49 12.66 0.56
CA GLY A 94 13.52 12.16 1.54
C GLY A 94 12.07 12.51 1.16
N SER A 95 11.81 13.77 0.83
CA SER A 95 10.50 14.24 0.37
C SER A 95 10.13 13.62 -0.99
N ALA A 96 11.08 13.54 -1.93
CA ALA A 96 10.84 12.90 -3.23
C ALA A 96 10.36 11.44 -3.06
N LYS A 97 11.04 10.67 -2.20
CA LYS A 97 10.67 9.27 -1.87
C LYS A 97 9.28 9.20 -1.23
N VAL A 98 9.00 10.00 -0.20
CA VAL A 98 7.72 9.96 0.51
C VAL A 98 6.55 10.34 -0.39
N PHE A 99 6.65 11.43 -1.15
CA PHE A 99 5.57 11.84 -2.05
C PHE A 99 5.38 10.84 -3.21
N SER A 100 6.47 10.22 -3.68
CA SER A 100 6.36 9.16 -4.68
C SER A 100 5.63 7.93 -4.12
N LEU A 101 5.93 7.53 -2.88
CA LEU A 101 5.26 6.42 -2.21
C LEU A 101 3.78 6.75 -1.97
N GLY A 102 3.47 7.94 -1.49
CA GLY A 102 2.10 8.41 -1.30
C GLY A 102 1.30 8.41 -2.61
N LYS A 103 1.90 8.88 -3.71
CA LYS A 103 1.26 8.91 -5.03
C LYS A 103 1.08 7.52 -5.65
N MET A 104 2.04 6.62 -5.44
CA MET A 104 1.96 5.24 -5.96
C MET A 104 0.87 4.41 -5.28
N HIS A 105 0.59 4.68 -4.01
CA HIS A 105 -0.37 3.91 -3.21
C HIS A 105 -1.66 4.68 -2.89
N ASP A 106 -1.94 5.75 -3.62
CA ASP A 106 -3.14 6.58 -3.49
C ASP A 106 -3.41 7.01 -2.04
N LEU A 107 -2.35 7.36 -1.30
CA LEU A 107 -2.47 7.81 0.08
C LEU A 107 -3.08 9.21 0.13
N SER A 108 -3.93 9.46 1.13
CA SER A 108 -4.40 10.80 1.45
C SER A 108 -3.25 11.72 1.89
N GLU A 109 -3.53 13.01 1.94
CA GLU A 109 -2.56 14.02 2.40
C GLU A 109 -2.11 13.74 3.83
N ALA A 110 -3.04 13.41 4.73
CA ALA A 110 -2.74 13.10 6.12
C ALA A 110 -1.89 11.82 6.27
N GLU A 111 -2.21 10.77 5.52
CA GLU A 111 -1.42 9.52 5.51
C GLU A 111 -0.01 9.77 4.96
N THR A 112 0.11 10.55 3.89
CA THR A 112 1.41 10.91 3.29
C THR A 112 2.25 11.77 4.23
N LEU A 113 1.63 12.71 4.94
CA LEU A 113 2.30 13.48 6.00
C LEU A 113 2.76 12.55 7.15
N GLY A 114 1.96 11.55 7.50
CA GLY A 114 2.32 10.54 8.50
C GLY A 114 3.57 9.72 8.14
N LEU A 115 3.86 9.52 6.85
CA LEU A 115 5.07 8.84 6.39
C LEU A 115 6.37 9.63 6.68
N PHE A 116 6.28 10.94 6.93
CA PHE A 116 7.41 11.74 7.41
C PHE A 116 7.70 11.54 8.90
N GLY A 117 6.83 10.81 9.62
CA GLY A 117 7.05 10.44 11.02
C GLY A 117 7.29 11.64 11.94
N GLU A 118 8.37 11.58 12.72
CA GLU A 118 8.76 12.59 13.69
C GLU A 118 8.98 13.96 13.05
N ILE A 119 9.48 14.02 11.81
CA ILE A 119 9.75 15.27 11.11
C ILE A 119 8.45 16.05 10.89
N TYR A 120 7.37 15.39 10.49
CA TYR A 120 6.07 16.05 10.34
C TYR A 120 5.50 16.50 11.68
N ARG A 121 5.64 15.69 12.74
CA ARG A 121 5.17 16.07 14.08
C ARG A 121 5.91 17.30 14.61
N ASP A 122 7.21 17.42 14.35
CA ASP A 122 8.02 18.58 14.73
C ASP A 122 7.60 19.85 13.96
N VAL A 123 7.31 19.72 12.65
CA VAL A 123 6.78 20.83 11.83
C VAL A 123 5.45 21.34 12.37
N VAL A 124 4.54 20.42 12.75
CA VAL A 124 3.23 20.78 13.36
C VAL A 124 3.42 21.45 14.73
N ALA A 125 4.39 21.00 15.53
CA ALA A 125 4.72 21.60 16.82
C ALA A 125 5.34 23.00 16.70
N THR A 126 5.83 23.37 15.51
CA THR A 126 6.48 24.66 15.22
C THR A 126 5.77 25.40 14.08
N PRO A 127 4.54 25.91 14.31
CA PRO A 127 3.72 26.50 13.24
C PRO A 127 4.36 27.74 12.59
N SER A 128 5.23 28.45 13.30
CA SER A 128 5.96 29.63 12.79
C SER A 128 7.36 29.31 12.24
N GLY A 129 7.75 28.04 12.17
CA GLY A 129 9.04 27.61 11.61
C GLY A 129 9.09 27.72 10.09
N ASP A 130 10.31 27.77 9.56
CA ASP A 130 10.63 27.79 8.12
C ASP A 130 11.40 26.54 7.66
N ASP A 131 11.58 25.57 8.56
CA ASP A 131 12.14 24.25 8.33
C ASP A 131 11.23 23.39 7.45
N HIS A 132 11.83 22.40 6.77
CA HIS A 132 11.14 21.42 5.93
C HIS A 132 10.11 22.03 4.95
N PRO A 133 10.54 22.92 4.03
CA PRO A 133 9.65 23.69 3.17
C PRO A 133 8.69 22.82 2.33
N ASN A 134 9.12 21.64 1.90
CA ASN A 134 8.25 20.69 1.20
C ASN A 134 7.06 20.20 2.03
N ILE A 135 7.27 19.90 3.33
CA ILE A 135 6.20 19.43 4.22
C ILE A 135 5.21 20.56 4.47
N ARG A 136 5.71 21.77 4.76
CA ARG A 136 4.87 22.95 4.99
C ARG A 136 4.05 23.33 3.76
N ALA A 137 4.66 23.29 2.58
CA ALA A 137 3.94 23.52 1.32
C ALA A 137 2.88 22.44 1.07
N PHE A 138 3.19 21.17 1.36
CA PHE A 138 2.24 20.07 1.20
C PHE A 138 1.05 20.19 2.18
N MET A 139 1.27 20.66 3.41
CA MET A 139 0.18 20.96 4.35
C MET A 139 -0.75 22.07 3.86
N ALA A 140 -0.25 23.00 3.03
CA ALA A 140 -1.02 24.13 2.52
C ALA A 140 -1.76 23.81 1.22
N GLU A 141 -1.13 23.06 0.31
CA GLU A 141 -1.64 22.84 -1.06
C GLU A 141 -2.08 21.40 -1.32
N GLY A 142 -1.68 20.47 -0.46
CA GLY A 142 -2.00 19.07 -0.60
C GLY A 142 -1.46 18.46 -1.89
N TRP A 143 -2.12 17.42 -2.37
CA TRP A 143 -1.72 16.75 -3.62
C TRP A 143 -1.85 17.65 -4.85
N SER A 144 -2.72 18.66 -4.81
CA SER A 144 -2.93 19.58 -5.93
C SER A 144 -1.70 20.45 -6.22
N GLY A 145 -0.83 20.66 -5.23
CA GLY A 145 0.42 21.39 -5.37
C GLY A 145 1.62 20.52 -5.75
N VAL A 146 1.50 19.19 -5.76
CA VAL A 146 2.63 18.28 -6.04
C VAL A 146 2.75 17.96 -7.52
N ASP A 147 3.89 18.33 -8.09
CA ASP A 147 4.22 18.02 -9.49
C ASP A 147 5.54 17.26 -9.63
N PHE A 148 5.53 16.28 -10.53
CA PHE A 148 6.65 15.40 -10.87
C PHE A 148 6.78 15.39 -12.40
N PRO A 149 7.46 16.39 -13.00
CA PRO A 149 7.44 16.61 -14.45
C PRO A 149 8.04 15.44 -15.24
N ASP A 150 9.02 14.75 -14.65
CA ASP A 150 9.73 13.63 -15.28
C ASP A 150 9.30 12.25 -14.74
N GLY A 151 8.24 12.21 -13.94
CA GLY A 151 7.77 11.01 -13.23
C GLY A 151 8.20 10.94 -11.76
N ILE A 152 7.61 9.99 -11.03
CA ILE A 152 7.88 9.78 -9.60
C ILE A 152 9.26 9.14 -9.36
N ALA A 153 9.80 9.31 -8.15
CA ALA A 153 11.13 8.86 -7.77
C ALA A 153 11.26 7.35 -7.54
N LEU A 154 10.14 6.61 -7.50
CA LEU A 154 10.12 5.20 -7.10
C LEU A 154 9.61 4.30 -8.22
N ALA A 155 10.28 3.16 -8.39
CA ALA A 155 9.78 2.00 -9.11
C ALA A 155 9.91 0.77 -8.20
N PRO A 156 8.99 -0.22 -8.25
CA PRO A 156 9.14 -1.46 -7.49
C PRO A 156 10.48 -2.14 -7.82
N ALA A 157 11.16 -2.67 -6.81
CA ALA A 157 12.33 -3.52 -7.01
C ALA A 157 11.89 -4.89 -7.60
N GLU A 158 12.66 -5.40 -8.56
CA GLU A 158 12.46 -6.73 -9.16
C GLU A 158 13.04 -7.87 -8.32
#